data_AF-A0A973HQM8-F1
#
_entry.id   AF-A0A973HQM8-F1
#
_cell.length_a   1.000
_cell.length_b   1.000
_cell.length_c   1.000
_cell.angle_alpha   90.00
_cell.angle_beta   90.00
_cell.angle_gamma   90.00
#
_symmetry.space_group_name_H-M   'P 1'
#
loop_
_entity.id
_entity.type
_entity.pdbx_description
1 polymer ?
#
loop_
_entity_poly.entity_id
_entity_poly.type
_entity_poly.pdbx_seq_one_letter_code
_entity_poly.pdbx_strand_id
1 'polypeptide(L)'
;MAFRETNSEGKPIIKLTDAERYEFDLKGWLVVPGVLDEDEIPPMLEHARKLKFELDTVEPKYHTTISGPLEALCDHPRVVGFMQEFLGSEGLGSEGDDGGYSFRMEYSFMGWRLRSIARDGWSPHAGKSPTPRRGHDHLLNYHSTPGNAFSGFVQAVWELNPVEYGHGTHFLSGSHKACFERPDEVTEDRKHPLWGTYECPAGSIVFFSETTCHSGAKWDNQHHDRCAIFNTYNSVFCRYHNWEPHDDHLAEMNPVRRSLFRPICVEWNTMGQDVPEDVATPRRGF
;
A
#
# COMPACT_ATOMS: atom_id res chain seq x y z
N MET A 1 -6.05 6.48 23.03
CA MET A 1 -5.73 5.03 23.22
C MET A 1 -4.60 4.71 22.27
N ALA A 2 -3.59 3.96 22.68
CA ALA A 2 -2.37 3.79 21.89
C ALA A 2 -2.52 2.72 20.79
N PHE A 3 -1.82 2.92 19.68
CA PHE A 3 -1.64 1.94 18.61
C PHE A 3 -0.86 0.70 19.07
N ARG A 4 -0.86 -0.36 18.26
CA ARG A 4 -0.07 -1.59 18.50
C ARG A 4 1.43 -1.31 18.51
N GLU A 5 2.16 -2.09 19.29
CA GLU A 5 3.63 -1.99 19.40
C GLU A 5 4.35 -3.11 18.63
N THR A 6 3.65 -4.20 18.30
CA THR A 6 4.17 -5.28 17.45
C THR A 6 3.25 -5.62 16.27
N ASN A 7 3.86 -6.16 15.19
CA ASN A 7 3.11 -6.71 14.06
C ASN A 7 2.60 -8.14 14.34
N SER A 8 1.99 -8.82 13.36
CA SER A 8 1.44 -10.16 13.57
C SER A 8 2.49 -11.24 13.86
N GLU A 9 3.77 -10.95 13.63
CA GLU A 9 4.91 -11.83 13.90
C GLU A 9 5.63 -11.47 15.21
N GLY A 10 5.10 -10.52 15.98
CA GLY A 10 5.71 -10.06 17.23
C GLY A 10 6.94 -9.16 17.03
N LYS A 11 7.21 -8.69 15.81
CA LYS A 11 8.32 -7.76 15.53
C LYS A 11 7.92 -6.33 15.94
N PRO A 12 8.80 -5.56 16.62
CA PRO A 12 8.50 -4.20 17.06
C PRO A 12 8.21 -3.25 15.89
N ILE A 13 7.16 -2.44 15.99
CA ILE A 13 6.77 -1.47 14.95
C ILE A 13 7.85 -0.40 14.75
N ILE A 14 8.21 -0.13 13.49
CA ILE A 14 9.19 0.88 13.10
C ILE A 14 8.46 2.16 12.75
N LYS A 15 8.53 3.16 13.62
CA LYS A 15 7.91 4.49 13.43
C LYS A 15 8.69 5.30 12.40
N LEU A 16 7.99 6.24 11.75
CA LEU A 16 8.63 7.24 10.91
C LEU A 16 9.40 8.24 11.77
N THR A 17 10.52 8.71 11.23
CA THR A 17 11.24 9.88 11.73
C THR A 17 10.50 11.17 11.36
N ASP A 18 10.79 12.27 12.07
CA ASP A 18 10.24 13.59 11.75
C ASP A 18 10.54 14.03 10.32
N ALA A 19 11.73 13.68 9.81
CA ALA A 19 12.13 13.98 8.45
C ALA A 19 11.28 13.22 7.42
N GLU A 20 11.05 11.92 7.64
CA GLU A 20 10.22 11.10 6.76
C GLU A 20 8.75 11.54 6.79
N ARG A 21 8.23 11.91 7.96
CA ARG A 21 6.88 12.48 8.10
C ARG A 21 6.74 13.77 7.30
N TYR A 22 7.70 14.68 7.46
CA TYR A 22 7.72 15.95 6.74
C TYR A 22 7.87 15.75 5.23
N GLU A 23 8.73 14.84 4.80
CA GLU A 23 8.94 14.53 3.40
C GLU A 23 7.69 13.95 2.75
N PHE A 24 7.02 12.99 3.39
CA PHE A 24 5.78 12.43 2.88
C PHE A 24 4.66 13.48 2.83
N ASP A 25 4.50 14.32 3.86
CA ASP A 25 3.52 15.42 3.81
C ASP A 25 3.81 16.36 2.64
N LEU A 26 5.07 16.76 2.45
CA LEU A 26 5.49 17.69 1.41
C LEU A 26 5.25 17.11 0.01
N LYS A 27 5.69 15.87 -0.22
CA LYS A 27 5.77 15.26 -1.56
C LYS A 27 4.56 14.39 -1.91
N GLY A 28 3.92 13.77 -0.93
CA GLY A 28 2.90 12.73 -1.11
C GLY A 28 3.48 11.35 -1.43
N TRP A 29 4.80 11.19 -1.36
CA TRP A 29 5.52 9.94 -1.54
C TRP A 29 6.84 9.95 -0.78
N LEU A 30 7.35 8.77 -0.43
CA LEU A 30 8.55 8.54 0.36
C LEU A 30 9.21 7.22 -0.04
N VAL A 31 10.53 7.20 -0.16
CA VAL A 31 11.31 5.98 -0.41
C VAL A 31 12.11 5.64 0.84
N VAL A 32 12.04 4.39 1.25
CA VAL A 32 12.80 3.86 2.39
C VAL A 32 13.70 2.74 1.85
N PRO A 33 15.01 2.97 1.74
CA PRO A 33 15.92 2.04 1.10
C PRO A 33 16.23 0.82 1.98
N GLY A 34 16.35 -0.36 1.35
CA GLY A 34 16.91 -1.58 1.97
C GLY A 34 16.22 -2.00 3.27
N VAL A 35 14.88 -2.07 3.24
CA VAL A 35 14.09 -2.44 4.42
C VAL A 35 14.07 -3.95 4.66
N LEU A 36 14.10 -4.74 3.60
CA LEU A 36 14.22 -6.20 3.68
C LEU A 36 15.69 -6.61 3.74
N ASP A 37 15.97 -7.66 4.50
CA ASP A 37 17.29 -8.28 4.56
C ASP A 37 17.61 -9.03 3.25
N GLU A 38 18.90 -9.16 2.92
CA GLU A 38 19.34 -9.77 1.65
C GLU A 38 18.88 -11.22 1.47
N ASP A 39 18.66 -11.96 2.56
CA ASP A 39 18.20 -13.35 2.55
C ASP A 39 16.67 -13.49 2.46
N GLU A 40 15.91 -12.43 2.78
CA GLU A 40 14.45 -12.40 2.62
C GLU A 40 14.03 -12.28 1.14
N ILE A 41 14.84 -11.63 0.31
CA ILE A 41 14.49 -11.27 -1.07
C ILE A 41 14.43 -12.47 -2.03
N PRO A 42 15.41 -13.39 -2.09
CA PRO A 42 15.38 -14.52 -3.02
C PRO A 42 14.12 -15.41 -2.93
N PRO A 43 13.64 -15.85 -1.74
CA PRO A 43 12.42 -16.65 -1.66
C PRO A 43 11.18 -15.86 -2.09
N MET A 44 11.12 -14.54 -1.84
CA MET A 44 10.04 -13.67 -2.31
C MET A 44 10.03 -13.56 -3.84
N LEU A 45 11.19 -13.35 -4.46
CA LEU A 45 11.33 -13.31 -5.93
C LEU A 45 10.93 -14.63 -6.57
N GLU A 46 11.35 -15.76 -6.02
CA GLU A 46 10.99 -17.08 -6.56
C GLU A 46 9.47 -17.32 -6.45
N HIS A 47 8.84 -16.94 -5.33
CA HIS A 47 7.40 -17.04 -5.19
C HIS A 47 6.66 -16.13 -6.18
N ALA A 48 7.09 -14.87 -6.32
CA ALA A 48 6.54 -13.93 -7.29
C ALA A 48 6.67 -14.44 -8.74
N ARG A 49 7.81 -15.07 -9.07
CA ARG A 49 8.07 -15.69 -10.38
C ARG A 49 7.10 -16.86 -10.64
N LYS A 50 6.87 -17.73 -9.65
CA LYS A 50 5.89 -18.82 -9.74
C LYS A 50 4.48 -18.30 -9.98
N LEU A 51 4.04 -17.31 -9.20
CA LEU A 51 2.74 -16.65 -9.41
C LEU A 51 2.60 -16.05 -10.82
N LYS A 52 3.70 -15.56 -11.41
CA LYS A 52 3.67 -14.92 -12.73
C LYS A 52 3.69 -15.89 -13.90
N PHE A 53 4.51 -16.94 -13.82
CA PHE A 53 4.86 -17.77 -14.98
C PHE A 53 4.49 -19.25 -14.82
N GLU A 54 4.20 -19.69 -13.60
CA GLU A 54 3.95 -21.10 -13.25
C GLU A 54 2.73 -21.20 -12.32
N LEU A 55 1.69 -20.39 -12.56
CA LEU A 55 0.53 -20.27 -11.67
C LEU A 55 -0.17 -21.63 -11.43
N ASP A 56 -0.19 -22.51 -12.44
CA ASP A 56 -0.75 -23.86 -12.36
C ASP A 56 -0.01 -24.78 -11.36
N THR A 57 1.20 -24.41 -10.95
CA THR A 57 1.98 -25.11 -9.92
C THR A 57 1.68 -24.64 -8.50
N VAL A 58 0.93 -23.53 -8.37
CA VAL A 58 0.54 -22.93 -7.09
C VAL A 58 -0.90 -23.34 -6.78
N GLU A 59 -1.18 -23.72 -5.54
CA GLU A 59 -2.56 -24.03 -5.13
C GLU A 59 -3.47 -22.79 -5.27
N PRO A 60 -4.74 -22.94 -5.72
CA PRO A 60 -5.64 -21.82 -5.97
C PRO A 60 -5.80 -20.83 -4.81
N LYS A 61 -5.85 -21.32 -3.56
CA LYS A 61 -5.95 -20.46 -2.37
C LYS A 61 -4.77 -19.50 -2.20
N TYR A 62 -3.62 -19.81 -2.81
CA TYR A 62 -2.41 -18.99 -2.78
C TYR A 62 -2.19 -18.18 -4.07
N HIS A 63 -3.16 -18.10 -4.98
CA HIS A 63 -3.10 -17.31 -6.23
C HIS A 63 -3.20 -15.79 -5.97
N THR A 64 -2.38 -15.29 -5.06
CA THR A 64 -2.38 -13.91 -4.61
C THR A 64 -0.98 -13.48 -4.22
N THR A 65 -0.72 -12.18 -4.25
CA THR A 65 0.58 -11.59 -3.91
C THR A 65 0.78 -11.37 -2.41
N ILE A 66 -0.16 -11.86 -1.60
CA ILE A 66 -0.08 -11.87 -0.13
C ILE A 66 0.13 -13.28 0.43
N SER A 67 0.56 -14.24 -0.39
CA SER A 67 0.78 -15.63 0.01
C SER A 67 2.27 -15.97 0.10
N GLY A 68 2.57 -17.08 0.78
CA GLY A 68 3.94 -17.57 0.91
C GLY A 68 4.86 -16.53 1.57
N PRO A 69 6.12 -16.39 1.11
CA PRO A 69 7.04 -15.40 1.66
C PRO A 69 6.57 -13.94 1.52
N LEU A 70 5.68 -13.65 0.56
CA LEU A 70 5.16 -12.29 0.35
C LEU A 70 4.12 -11.89 1.42
N GLU A 71 3.58 -12.84 2.18
CA GLU A 71 2.58 -12.54 3.21
C GLU A 71 3.12 -11.58 4.28
N ALA A 72 4.41 -11.70 4.63
CA ALA A 72 5.08 -10.82 5.60
C ALA A 72 5.12 -9.34 5.18
N LEU A 73 4.94 -9.05 3.88
CA LEU A 73 4.92 -7.68 3.36
C LEU A 73 3.65 -6.92 3.76
N CYS A 74 2.55 -7.64 4.05
CA CYS A 74 1.24 -7.05 4.36
C CYS A 74 1.23 -6.23 5.64
N ASP A 75 2.07 -6.59 6.59
CA ASP A 75 2.16 -5.95 7.88
C ASP A 75 3.60 -5.96 8.41
N HIS A 76 4.56 -5.78 7.50
CA HIS A 76 5.93 -5.51 7.88
C HIS A 76 5.98 -4.34 8.88
N PRO A 77 6.84 -4.37 9.91
CA PRO A 77 6.86 -3.33 10.95
C PRO A 77 6.95 -1.89 10.42
N ARG A 78 7.64 -1.69 9.30
CA ARG A 78 7.72 -0.41 8.60
C ARG A 78 6.41 0.02 7.93
N VAL A 79 5.65 -0.93 7.39
CA VAL A 79 4.31 -0.69 6.84
C VAL A 79 3.36 -0.30 7.95
N VAL A 80 3.31 -1.09 9.03
CA VAL A 80 2.42 -0.81 10.16
C VAL A 80 2.71 0.57 10.76
N GLY A 81 3.98 0.93 10.95
CA GLY A 81 4.35 2.25 11.46
C GLY A 81 3.90 3.39 10.55
N PHE A 82 4.00 3.20 9.22
CA PHE A 82 3.50 4.16 8.25
C PHE A 82 1.97 4.28 8.30
N MET A 83 1.26 3.15 8.28
CA MET A 83 -0.20 3.16 8.27
C MET A 83 -0.75 3.71 9.58
N GLN A 84 -0.13 3.46 10.74
CA GLN A 84 -0.56 4.07 12.00
C GLN A 84 -0.43 5.59 12.01
N GLU A 85 0.60 6.15 11.35
CA GLU A 85 0.79 7.61 11.26
C GLU A 85 -0.23 8.27 10.32
N PHE A 86 -0.46 7.70 9.13
CA PHE A 86 -1.23 8.38 8.07
C PHE A 86 -2.62 7.82 7.79
N LEU A 87 -2.95 6.63 8.27
CA LEU A 87 -4.23 5.96 8.05
C LEU A 87 -4.93 5.52 9.34
N GLY A 88 -4.15 5.32 10.39
CA GLY A 88 -4.59 4.79 11.67
C GLY A 88 -5.57 5.73 12.34
N SER A 89 -6.63 5.16 12.89
CA SER A 89 -7.56 5.86 13.76
C SER A 89 -7.38 5.32 15.18
N GLU A 90 -6.89 6.17 16.09
CA GLU A 90 -6.74 5.80 17.49
C GLU A 90 -8.06 5.28 18.06
N GLY A 91 -8.00 4.18 18.81
CA GLY A 91 -9.18 3.56 19.45
C GLY A 91 -10.07 2.75 18.52
N LEU A 92 -9.75 2.61 17.23
CA LEU A 92 -10.45 1.71 16.30
C LEU A 92 -9.68 0.44 15.97
N GLY A 93 -8.43 0.31 16.43
CA GLY A 93 -7.81 -0.98 16.73
C GLY A 93 -8.04 -1.28 18.22
N SER A 94 -8.21 -2.55 18.60
CA SER A 94 -8.28 -2.87 20.04
C SER A 94 -7.01 -2.43 20.75
N GLU A 95 -7.09 -2.16 22.05
CA GLU A 95 -6.02 -1.52 22.80
C GLU A 95 -4.74 -2.34 22.81
N GLY A 96 -3.62 -1.71 22.44
CA GLY A 96 -2.30 -2.33 22.47
C GLY A 96 -2.23 -3.63 21.68
N ASP A 97 -1.38 -4.55 22.14
CA ASP A 97 -1.10 -5.79 21.42
C ASP A 97 -2.21 -6.85 21.54
N ASP A 98 -3.31 -6.54 22.23
CA ASP A 98 -4.51 -7.39 22.30
C ASP A 98 -5.46 -7.17 21.12
N GLY A 99 -5.23 -6.14 20.29
CA GLY A 99 -6.11 -5.77 19.17
C GLY A 99 -5.76 -6.20 17.75
N GLY A 100 -6.48 -5.64 16.79
CA GLY A 100 -6.16 -5.73 15.36
C GLY A 100 -5.62 -4.40 14.84
N TYR A 101 -5.30 -4.34 13.56
CA TYR A 101 -4.89 -3.10 12.91
C TYR A 101 -6.04 -2.10 12.80
N SER A 102 -5.76 -0.82 13.04
CA SER A 102 -6.70 0.31 12.89
C SER A 102 -6.79 0.83 11.45
N PHE A 103 -6.29 0.04 10.50
CA PHE A 103 -6.30 0.27 9.06
C PHE A 103 -6.58 -1.08 8.38
N ARG A 104 -6.80 -1.05 7.07
CA ARG A 104 -7.13 -2.24 6.30
C ARG A 104 -6.24 -2.35 5.08
N MET A 105 -6.07 -3.58 4.60
CA MET A 105 -5.55 -3.81 3.26
C MET A 105 -6.72 -3.81 2.28
N GLU A 106 -6.64 -2.95 1.29
CA GLU A 106 -7.60 -2.85 0.22
C GLU A 106 -7.42 -3.98 -0.80
N TYR A 107 -6.19 -4.12 -1.32
CA TYR A 107 -5.82 -5.14 -2.28
C TYR A 107 -4.31 -5.21 -2.44
N SER A 108 -3.86 -6.27 -3.12
CA SER A 108 -2.46 -6.45 -3.47
C SER A 108 -2.29 -6.97 -4.88
N PHE A 109 -1.28 -6.48 -5.60
CA PHE A 109 -0.93 -6.96 -6.93
C PHE A 109 0.56 -6.83 -7.24
N MET A 110 0.99 -7.44 -8.34
CA MET A 110 2.39 -7.45 -8.77
C MET A 110 2.58 -6.62 -10.04
N GLY A 111 3.50 -5.67 -9.96
CA GLY A 111 4.03 -4.95 -11.10
C GLY A 111 5.29 -5.62 -11.65
N TRP A 112 5.11 -6.62 -12.51
CA TRP A 112 6.23 -7.23 -13.23
C TRP A 112 6.52 -6.47 -14.53
N ARG A 113 7.78 -6.09 -14.77
CA ARG A 113 8.23 -5.51 -16.06
C ARG A 113 9.43 -6.28 -16.57
N LEU A 114 9.21 -6.97 -17.70
CA LEU A 114 10.24 -7.72 -18.40
C LEU A 114 11.13 -6.79 -19.22
N ARG A 115 12.44 -6.91 -19.05
CA ARG A 115 13.44 -6.22 -19.89
C ARG A 115 13.29 -6.56 -21.37
N SER A 116 12.81 -7.77 -21.68
CA SER A 116 12.63 -8.27 -23.05
C SER A 116 11.47 -7.63 -23.81
N ILE A 117 10.53 -6.97 -23.12
CA ILE A 117 9.31 -6.41 -23.74
C ILE A 117 9.35 -4.87 -23.76
N ALA A 118 10.27 -4.24 -23.02
CA ALA A 118 10.50 -2.79 -22.98
C ALA A 118 9.21 -1.94 -23.03
N ARG A 119 8.16 -2.38 -22.30
CA ARG A 119 6.86 -1.72 -22.33
C ARG A 119 6.97 -0.34 -21.72
N ASP A 120 6.36 0.61 -22.41
CA ASP A 120 6.22 1.96 -21.92
C ASP A 120 4.94 2.07 -21.10
N GLY A 121 5.09 2.22 -19.78
CA GLY A 121 3.98 2.28 -18.83
C GLY A 121 3.41 3.68 -18.62
N TRP A 122 3.82 4.67 -19.42
CA TRP A 122 3.45 6.06 -19.18
C TRP A 122 1.95 6.28 -19.31
N SER A 123 1.31 6.52 -18.18
CA SER A 123 -0.09 6.89 -18.08
C SER A 123 -0.27 7.72 -16.81
N PRO A 124 0.08 9.02 -16.81
CA PRO A 124 -0.09 9.88 -15.66
C PRO A 124 -1.54 9.94 -15.18
N HIS A 125 -1.77 9.48 -13.95
CA HIS A 125 -3.10 9.46 -13.33
C HIS A 125 -3.03 9.90 -11.87
N ALA A 126 -4.18 9.93 -11.19
CA ALA A 126 -4.38 10.53 -9.87
C ALA A 126 -4.08 12.05 -9.84
N GLY A 127 -4.07 12.64 -8.64
CA GLY A 127 -4.17 14.09 -8.44
C GLY A 127 -5.55 14.63 -8.81
N LYS A 128 -5.69 15.96 -8.84
CA LYS A 128 -6.83 16.60 -9.49
C LYS A 128 -6.74 16.39 -11.00
N SER A 129 -7.41 15.34 -11.47
CA SER A 129 -7.65 15.04 -12.88
C SER A 129 -8.99 15.64 -13.31
N PRO A 130 -9.12 16.13 -14.56
CA PRO A 130 -10.40 16.60 -15.12
C PRO A 130 -11.46 15.50 -15.22
N THR A 131 -11.09 14.23 -15.00
CA THR A 131 -12.06 13.12 -14.92
C THR A 131 -12.46 12.86 -13.46
N PRO A 132 -13.77 12.81 -13.14
CA PRO A 132 -14.28 12.78 -11.76
C PRO A 132 -14.05 11.46 -11.01
N ARG A 133 -13.18 10.56 -11.49
CA ARG A 133 -13.09 9.19 -10.96
C ARG A 133 -12.38 9.08 -9.61
N ARG A 134 -11.57 10.06 -9.20
CA ARG A 134 -10.74 9.97 -7.96
C ARG A 134 -10.60 11.27 -7.16
N GLY A 135 -10.63 12.45 -7.79
CA GLY A 135 -10.32 13.72 -7.13
C GLY A 135 -11.40 14.29 -6.18
N HIS A 136 -12.53 13.60 -6.00
CA HIS A 136 -13.68 14.10 -5.24
C HIS A 136 -14.10 13.20 -4.08
N ASP A 137 -13.44 12.04 -3.87
CA ASP A 137 -13.78 11.18 -2.74
C ASP A 137 -13.05 11.67 -1.48
N HIS A 138 -13.80 12.34 -0.61
CA HIS A 138 -13.28 12.85 0.65
C HIS A 138 -12.67 11.76 1.54
N LEU A 139 -13.07 10.50 1.39
CA LEU A 139 -12.56 9.40 2.20
C LEU A 139 -11.19 8.90 1.73
N LEU A 140 -10.81 9.15 0.48
CA LEU A 140 -9.53 8.71 -0.10
C LEU A 140 -8.48 9.83 -0.15
N ASN A 141 -8.92 11.08 -0.02
CA ASN A 141 -8.07 12.25 -0.13
C ASN A 141 -7.10 12.43 1.04
N TYR A 142 -6.03 13.19 0.77
CA TYR A 142 -5.14 13.68 1.80
C TYR A 142 -5.76 14.86 2.55
N HIS A 143 -5.79 14.78 3.87
CA HIS A 143 -6.24 15.85 4.76
C HIS A 143 -5.17 16.12 5.80
N SER A 144 -5.09 17.37 6.26
CA SER A 144 -4.17 17.71 7.35
C SER A 144 -4.75 18.78 8.25
N THR A 145 -4.37 18.70 9.51
CA THR A 145 -4.48 19.75 10.52
C THR A 145 -3.09 19.99 11.10
N PRO A 146 -2.82 21.13 11.75
CA PRO A 146 -1.50 21.37 12.33
C PRO A 146 -1.04 20.21 13.23
N GLY A 147 0.02 19.51 12.84
CA GLY A 147 0.59 18.37 13.56
C GLY A 147 -0.04 17.01 13.28
N ASN A 148 -1.04 16.90 12.40
CA ASN A 148 -1.65 15.62 12.04
C ASN A 148 -2.02 15.58 10.54
N ALA A 149 -1.63 14.50 9.87
CA ALA A 149 -1.93 14.26 8.47
C ALA A 149 -2.61 12.91 8.30
N PHE A 150 -3.55 12.85 7.37
CA PHE A 150 -4.30 11.65 7.02
C PHE A 150 -4.30 11.46 5.51
N SER A 151 -3.95 10.27 5.04
CA SER A 151 -3.97 9.88 3.64
C SER A 151 -4.89 8.69 3.47
N GLY A 152 -6.14 8.93 3.04
CA GLY A 152 -7.18 7.90 3.02
C GLY A 152 -6.94 6.71 2.10
N PHE A 153 -5.96 6.81 1.19
CA PHE A 153 -5.58 5.73 0.30
C PHE A 153 -4.07 5.74 0.04
N VAL A 154 -3.38 4.69 0.49
CA VAL A 154 -1.92 4.60 0.49
C VAL A 154 -1.46 3.32 -0.20
N GLN A 155 -0.45 3.45 -1.03
CA GLN A 155 0.29 2.37 -1.65
C GLN A 155 1.63 2.18 -0.92
N ALA A 156 1.95 0.93 -0.58
CA ALA A 156 3.27 0.48 -0.17
C ALA A 156 3.81 -0.45 -1.26
N VAL A 157 4.83 0.01 -1.99
CA VAL A 157 5.42 -0.70 -3.12
C VAL A 157 6.77 -1.25 -2.74
N TRP A 158 6.86 -2.57 -2.63
CA TRP A 158 8.11 -3.28 -2.37
C TRP A 158 8.85 -3.52 -3.68
N GLU A 159 10.05 -2.96 -3.81
CA GLU A 159 10.94 -3.22 -4.95
C GLU A 159 11.86 -4.40 -4.62
N LEU A 160 11.55 -5.59 -5.15
CA LEU A 160 12.33 -6.81 -4.90
C LEU A 160 13.60 -6.91 -5.75
N ASN A 161 13.75 -6.01 -6.72
CA ASN A 161 14.98 -5.78 -7.48
C ASN A 161 15.40 -4.31 -7.31
N PRO A 162 16.68 -3.94 -7.51
CA PRO A 162 17.07 -2.55 -7.45
C PRO A 162 16.34 -1.71 -8.50
N VAL A 163 16.20 -0.41 -8.25
CA VAL A 163 15.62 0.55 -9.20
C VAL A 163 16.65 1.66 -9.41
N GLU A 164 17.00 1.90 -10.67
CA GLU A 164 17.86 3.02 -11.06
C GLU A 164 17.02 4.29 -11.24
N TYR A 165 17.64 5.44 -11.01
CA TYR A 165 16.99 6.74 -11.14
C TYR A 165 16.37 6.92 -12.54
N GLY A 166 15.09 7.27 -12.60
CA GLY A 166 14.34 7.43 -13.85
C GLY A 166 13.54 6.20 -14.27
N HIS A 167 13.78 5.04 -13.66
CA HIS A 167 12.95 3.85 -13.79
C HIS A 167 11.83 3.81 -12.73
N GLY A 168 11.18 2.66 -12.56
CA GLY A 168 10.19 2.45 -11.51
C GLY A 168 8.90 3.26 -11.72
N THR A 169 8.61 4.12 -10.74
CA THR A 169 7.42 4.99 -10.72
C THR A 169 7.84 6.46 -10.71
N HIS A 170 7.17 7.28 -11.51
CA HIS A 170 7.32 8.73 -11.54
C HIS A 170 6.20 9.37 -10.74
N PHE A 171 6.51 10.45 -10.03
CA PHE A 171 5.59 11.16 -9.15
C PHE A 171 5.62 12.67 -9.41
N LEU A 172 4.46 13.32 -9.34
CA LEU A 172 4.39 14.78 -9.20
C LEU A 172 4.26 15.14 -7.73
N SER A 173 5.35 15.62 -7.14
CA SER A 173 5.38 15.96 -5.72
C SER A 173 4.35 17.04 -5.38
N GLY A 174 3.61 16.86 -4.28
CA GLY A 174 2.60 17.81 -3.80
C GLY A 174 1.23 17.70 -4.47
N SER A 175 1.10 16.87 -5.51
CA SER A 175 -0.15 16.73 -6.27
C SER A 175 -1.29 16.05 -5.50
N HIS A 176 -0.99 15.30 -4.43
CA HIS A 176 -1.97 14.73 -3.49
C HIS A 176 -2.80 15.78 -2.75
N LYS A 177 -2.28 17.00 -2.63
CA LYS A 177 -2.96 18.14 -1.99
C LYS A 177 -3.07 19.36 -2.91
N ALA A 178 -2.83 19.20 -4.21
CA ALA A 178 -2.92 20.29 -5.18
C ALA A 178 -4.38 20.74 -5.39
N CYS A 179 -4.61 22.05 -5.35
CA CYS A 179 -5.94 22.63 -5.52
C CYS A 179 -6.38 22.77 -6.98
N PHE A 180 -5.43 22.72 -7.93
CA PHE A 180 -5.66 22.96 -9.35
C PHE A 180 -5.33 21.72 -10.17
N GLU A 181 -5.93 21.65 -11.36
CA GLU A 181 -5.63 20.60 -12.33
C GLU A 181 -4.18 20.71 -12.82
N ARG A 182 -3.57 19.57 -13.12
CA ARG A 182 -2.24 19.51 -13.72
C ARG A 182 -2.31 20.02 -15.17
N PRO A 183 -1.45 20.97 -15.60
CA PRO A 183 -1.39 21.41 -16.99
C PRO A 183 -1.04 20.28 -17.97
N ASP A 184 -1.56 20.36 -19.20
CA ASP A 184 -1.29 19.35 -20.24
C ASP A 184 0.20 19.24 -20.59
N GLU A 185 0.93 20.36 -20.63
CA GLU A 185 2.38 20.40 -20.88
C GLU A 185 3.18 19.54 -19.88
N VAL A 186 2.74 19.47 -18.63
CA VAL A 186 3.36 18.63 -17.59
C VAL A 186 3.01 17.16 -17.82
N THR A 187 1.82 16.86 -18.35
CA THR A 187 1.38 15.49 -18.67
C THR A 187 2.15 14.91 -19.85
N GLU A 188 2.35 15.73 -20.88
CA GLU A 188 2.92 15.31 -22.16
C GLU A 188 4.45 15.19 -22.10
N ASP A 189 5.13 16.08 -21.37
CA ASP A 189 6.57 16.01 -21.19
C ASP A 189 6.98 15.20 -19.94
N ARG A 190 7.45 13.97 -20.18
CA ARG A 190 7.94 13.08 -19.11
C ARG A 190 9.22 13.56 -18.45
N LYS A 191 9.94 14.46 -19.12
CA LYS A 191 11.18 15.07 -18.61
C LYS A 191 10.90 16.43 -17.97
N HIS A 192 9.63 16.82 -17.86
CA HIS A 192 9.25 18.04 -17.19
C HIS A 192 9.82 18.05 -15.76
N PRO A 193 10.45 19.14 -15.28
CA PRO A 193 11.18 19.17 -14.00
C PRO A 193 10.30 18.98 -12.76
N LEU A 194 8.98 18.98 -12.92
CA LEU A 194 8.04 18.67 -11.83
C LEU A 194 7.92 17.16 -11.57
N TRP A 195 8.27 16.31 -12.55
CA TRP A 195 8.32 14.87 -12.35
C TRP A 195 9.55 14.50 -11.53
N GLY A 196 9.29 13.90 -10.38
CA GLY A 196 10.28 13.23 -9.55
C GLY A 196 10.28 11.73 -9.81
N THR A 197 11.40 11.10 -9.50
CA THR A 197 11.63 9.65 -9.53
C THR A 197 12.60 9.31 -8.40
N TYR A 198 12.96 8.03 -8.29
CA TYR A 198 13.81 7.52 -7.23
C TYR A 198 14.77 6.47 -7.75
N GLU A 199 15.81 6.25 -6.97
CA GLU A 199 16.67 5.08 -7.04
C GLU A 199 16.70 4.40 -5.69
N CYS A 200 16.79 3.08 -5.67
CA CYS A 200 16.85 2.32 -4.42
C CYS A 200 17.45 0.92 -4.64
N PRO A 201 18.09 0.32 -3.62
CA PRO A 201 18.50 -1.08 -3.67
C PRO A 201 17.28 -2.03 -3.65
N ALA A 202 17.51 -3.31 -3.91
CA ALA A 202 16.49 -4.34 -3.69
C ALA A 202 16.07 -4.37 -2.22
N GLY A 203 14.82 -4.76 -1.95
CA GLY A 203 14.26 -4.79 -0.60
C GLY A 203 13.80 -3.43 -0.09
N SER A 204 13.82 -2.39 -0.93
CA SER A 204 13.32 -1.06 -0.58
C SER A 204 11.80 -0.99 -0.68
N ILE A 205 11.20 -0.04 0.03
CA ILE A 205 9.76 0.25 -0.03
C ILE A 205 9.51 1.70 -0.44
N VAL A 206 8.55 1.91 -1.32
CA VAL A 206 8.05 3.22 -1.71
C VAL A 206 6.63 3.38 -1.18
N PHE A 207 6.42 4.36 -0.33
CA PHE A 207 5.08 4.78 0.08
C PHE A 207 4.62 5.93 -0.79
N PHE A 208 3.37 5.90 -1.25
CA PHE A 208 2.74 7.08 -1.85
C PHE A 208 1.25 7.12 -1.53
N SER A 209 0.71 8.33 -1.38
CA SER A 209 -0.75 8.51 -1.42
C SER A 209 -1.23 8.22 -2.82
N GLU A 210 -2.29 7.42 -2.98
CA GLU A 210 -2.91 7.21 -4.30
C GLU A 210 -3.73 8.42 -4.79
N THR A 211 -3.58 9.56 -4.12
CA THR A 211 -3.96 10.86 -4.67
C THR A 211 -2.77 11.64 -5.21
N THR A 212 -1.54 11.21 -4.93
CA THR A 212 -0.34 11.69 -5.61
C THR A 212 -0.41 11.25 -7.06
N CYS A 213 -0.36 12.23 -7.95
CA CYS A 213 -0.24 11.94 -9.35
C CYS A 213 1.05 11.17 -9.63
N HIS A 214 0.89 10.04 -10.32
CA HIS A 214 1.99 9.14 -10.60
C HIS A 214 1.81 8.44 -11.95
N SER A 215 2.89 7.82 -12.43
CA SER A 215 2.94 7.12 -13.70
C SER A 215 4.00 6.02 -13.65
N GLY A 216 3.77 4.90 -14.33
CA GLY A 216 4.83 3.92 -14.55
C GLY A 216 5.87 4.47 -15.51
N ALA A 217 7.15 4.26 -15.20
CA ALA A 217 8.23 4.54 -16.16
C ALA A 217 8.28 3.45 -17.25
N LYS A 218 8.93 3.79 -18.36
CA LYS A 218 9.44 2.77 -19.27
C LYS A 218 10.52 1.97 -18.53
N TRP A 219 10.47 0.65 -18.65
CA TRP A 219 11.50 -0.23 -18.10
C TRP A 219 12.44 -0.67 -19.22
N ASP A 220 13.57 0.02 -19.38
CA ASP A 220 14.63 -0.32 -20.34
C ASP A 220 15.96 -0.67 -19.69
N ASN A 221 15.93 -0.99 -18.39
CA ASN A 221 17.05 -1.61 -17.69
C ASN A 221 17.45 -2.94 -18.37
N GLN A 222 18.74 -3.07 -18.70
CA GLN A 222 19.27 -4.22 -19.44
C GLN A 222 19.73 -5.36 -18.51
N HIS A 223 19.92 -5.06 -17.22
CA HIS A 223 20.53 -5.95 -16.25
C HIS A 223 19.50 -6.86 -15.57
N HIS A 224 18.32 -6.35 -15.22
CA HIS A 224 17.29 -7.12 -14.53
C HIS A 224 15.86 -6.68 -14.91
N ASP A 225 14.91 -7.59 -14.66
CA ASP A 225 13.49 -7.26 -14.69
C ASP A 225 13.10 -6.42 -13.47
N ARG A 226 11.93 -5.75 -13.52
CA ARG A 226 11.30 -5.21 -12.31
C ARG A 226 10.37 -6.26 -11.73
N CYS A 227 10.55 -6.56 -10.45
CA CYS A 227 9.53 -7.20 -9.64
C CYS A 227 9.14 -6.27 -8.48
N ALA A 228 7.93 -5.71 -8.56
CA ALA A 228 7.38 -4.87 -7.50
C ALA A 228 6.07 -5.44 -6.96
N ILE A 229 5.90 -5.47 -5.65
CA ILE A 229 4.65 -5.88 -4.98
C ILE A 229 3.97 -4.63 -4.43
N PHE A 230 2.75 -4.38 -4.87
CA PHE A 230 1.94 -3.23 -4.53
C PHE A 230 0.91 -3.67 -3.50
N ASN A 231 1.12 -3.29 -2.23
CA ASN A 231 0.11 -3.46 -1.20
C ASN A 231 -0.61 -2.14 -1.00
N THR A 232 -1.94 -2.13 -1.14
CA THR A 232 -2.74 -0.92 -0.98
C THR A 232 -3.53 -0.97 0.31
N TYR A 233 -3.59 0.15 1.02
CA TYR A 233 -4.22 0.27 2.33
C TYR A 233 -5.17 1.47 2.35
N ASN A 234 -6.19 1.35 3.19
CA ASN A 234 -7.13 2.41 3.48
C ASN A 234 -7.57 2.39 4.94
N SER A 235 -8.42 3.34 5.29
CA SER A 235 -8.99 3.42 6.63
C SER A 235 -9.98 2.29 6.87
N VAL A 236 -10.17 1.94 8.14
CA VAL A 236 -11.21 0.97 8.57
C VAL A 236 -12.64 1.34 8.16
N PHE A 237 -12.85 2.58 7.74
CA PHE A 237 -14.15 3.13 7.34
C PHE A 237 -14.49 2.97 5.85
N CYS A 238 -13.57 2.50 5.00
CA CYS A 238 -13.84 2.44 3.56
C CYS A 238 -13.23 1.20 2.89
N ARG A 239 -13.76 0.89 1.70
CA ARG A 239 -13.26 -0.09 0.74
C ARG A 239 -13.70 0.38 -0.64
N TYR A 240 -12.80 0.42 -1.60
CA TYR A 240 -13.07 0.90 -2.95
C TYR A 240 -13.23 -0.25 -3.96
N HIS A 241 -12.44 -1.31 -3.83
CA HIS A 241 -12.36 -2.47 -4.70
C HIS A 241 -13.10 -3.65 -4.06
N ASN A 242 -13.75 -4.44 -4.92
CA ASN A 242 -14.29 -5.73 -4.53
C ASN A 242 -13.19 -6.80 -4.63
N TRP A 243 -12.29 -6.80 -3.65
CA TRP A 243 -11.21 -7.77 -3.54
C TRP A 243 -11.12 -8.27 -2.09
N GLU A 244 -11.02 -9.57 -1.94
CA GLU A 244 -10.79 -10.25 -0.67
C GLU A 244 -9.81 -11.43 -0.92
N PRO A 245 -8.96 -11.78 0.06
CA PRO A 245 -8.20 -13.02 -0.01
C PRO A 245 -9.11 -14.24 -0.11
N HIS A 246 -8.58 -15.36 -0.59
CA HIS A 246 -9.32 -16.62 -0.57
C HIS A 246 -9.65 -17.03 0.88
N ASP A 247 -10.88 -17.48 1.15
CA ASP A 247 -11.36 -17.79 2.51
C ASP A 247 -10.44 -18.77 3.25
N ASP A 248 -10.02 -19.86 2.60
CA ASP A 248 -9.11 -20.84 3.20
C ASP A 248 -7.75 -20.22 3.58
N HIS A 249 -7.18 -19.34 2.74
CA HIS A 249 -5.92 -18.67 3.04
C HIS A 249 -6.11 -17.66 4.19
N LEU A 250 -7.23 -16.93 4.19
CA LEU A 250 -7.59 -16.02 5.27
C LEU A 250 -7.75 -16.75 6.61
N ALA A 251 -8.29 -17.98 6.60
CA ALA A 251 -8.45 -18.81 7.80
C ALA A 251 -7.11 -19.29 8.37
N GLU A 252 -6.08 -19.45 7.54
CA GLU A 252 -4.72 -19.86 7.93
C GLU A 252 -3.90 -18.70 8.53
N MET A 253 -4.24 -17.45 8.22
CA MET A 253 -3.50 -16.29 8.71
C MET A 253 -3.55 -16.14 10.22
N ASN A 254 -2.47 -15.60 10.78
CA ASN A 254 -2.45 -15.08 12.14
C ASN A 254 -3.65 -14.13 12.36
N PRO A 255 -4.38 -14.21 13.49
CA PRO A 255 -5.53 -13.35 13.76
C PRO A 255 -5.25 -11.84 13.59
N VAL A 256 -4.08 -11.37 14.00
CA VAL A 256 -3.67 -9.96 13.85
C VAL A 256 -3.54 -9.60 12.37
N ARG A 257 -2.91 -10.43 11.54
CA ARG A 257 -2.80 -10.17 10.09
C ARG A 257 -4.17 -10.25 9.41
N ARG A 258 -4.98 -11.24 9.77
CA ARG A 258 -6.36 -11.39 9.30
C ARG A 258 -7.20 -10.12 9.56
N SER A 259 -6.88 -9.36 10.60
CA SER A 259 -7.56 -8.11 10.92
C SER A 259 -7.49 -7.04 9.81
N LEU A 260 -6.49 -7.11 8.91
CA LEU A 260 -6.38 -6.25 7.72
C LEU A 260 -7.56 -6.38 6.76
N PHE A 261 -8.25 -7.53 6.77
CA PHE A 261 -9.26 -7.90 5.78
C PHE A 261 -10.69 -7.97 6.34
N ARG A 262 -10.96 -7.40 7.52
CA ARG A 262 -12.30 -7.40 8.15
C ARG A 262 -13.43 -6.81 7.26
N PRO A 263 -14.70 -6.80 7.64
CA PRO A 263 -15.68 -5.95 6.93
C PRO A 263 -15.48 -4.45 7.20
N ILE A 264 -16.13 -3.59 6.42
CA ILE A 264 -16.23 -2.14 6.70
C ILE A 264 -17.29 -1.92 7.78
N CYS A 265 -17.03 -2.40 8.99
CA CYS A 265 -17.90 -2.21 10.13
C CYS A 265 -17.05 -2.00 11.37
N VAL A 266 -17.08 -0.77 11.90
CA VAL A 266 -16.17 -0.41 13.00
C VAL A 266 -16.74 -0.65 14.40
N GLU A 267 -18.05 -0.90 14.53
CA GLU A 267 -18.69 -1.19 15.83
C GLU A 267 -18.08 -2.44 16.49
N TRP A 268 -17.66 -3.41 15.67
CA TRP A 268 -17.01 -4.65 16.11
C TRP A 268 -15.60 -4.79 15.54
N ASN A 269 -14.87 -3.68 15.34
CA ASN A 269 -13.48 -3.73 14.89
C ASN A 269 -12.50 -4.18 15.99
N THR A 270 -12.91 -5.18 16.77
CA THR A 270 -12.16 -5.77 17.87
C THR A 270 -11.83 -7.22 17.54
N MET A 271 -10.60 -7.66 17.82
CA MET A 271 -10.25 -9.06 17.65
C MET A 271 -11.10 -9.95 18.57
N GLY A 272 -11.71 -10.99 18.01
CA GLY A 272 -12.50 -11.97 18.78
C GLY A 272 -13.90 -11.49 19.21
N GLN A 273 -14.36 -10.33 18.76
CA GLN A 273 -15.79 -9.98 18.85
C GLN A 273 -16.50 -10.45 17.58
N ASP A 274 -17.23 -11.55 17.71
CA ASP A 274 -18.16 -11.97 16.66
C ASP A 274 -19.29 -10.97 16.56
N VAL A 275 -19.74 -10.71 15.33
CA VAL A 275 -21.02 -10.05 15.09
C VAL A 275 -22.08 -10.94 15.74
N PRO A 276 -22.81 -10.46 16.76
CA PRO A 276 -23.81 -11.31 17.40
C PRO A 276 -24.83 -11.81 16.37
N GLU A 277 -25.26 -13.08 16.47
CA GLU A 277 -26.14 -13.73 15.47
C GLU A 277 -27.45 -12.94 15.22
N ASP A 278 -27.86 -12.08 16.16
CA ASP A 278 -29.04 -11.22 16.09
C ASP A 278 -28.85 -9.93 15.26
N VAL A 279 -27.62 -9.60 14.86
CA VAL A 279 -27.26 -8.40 14.07
C VAL A 279 -27.54 -8.56 12.57
N ALA A 280 -28.00 -9.74 12.12
CA ALA A 280 -28.58 -9.89 10.79
C ALA A 280 -29.73 -8.89 10.52
N THR A 281 -30.32 -8.34 11.59
CA THR A 281 -31.28 -7.24 11.57
C THR A 281 -30.62 -5.93 11.98
N PRO A 282 -30.77 -4.82 11.23
CA PRO A 282 -30.28 -3.51 11.66
C PRO A 282 -30.82 -3.15 13.06
N ARG A 283 -29.94 -2.97 14.05
CA ARG A 283 -30.33 -2.57 15.42
C ARG A 283 -31.05 -1.22 15.48
N ARG A 284 -30.95 -0.41 14.42
CA ARG A 284 -31.64 0.86 14.23
C ARG A 284 -32.29 0.93 12.85
N GLY A 285 -33.39 0.21 12.69
CA GLY A 285 -34.45 0.51 11.73
C GLY A 285 -35.75 0.63 12.51
N PHE A 286 -36.61 1.58 12.13
CA PHE A 286 -38.01 1.52 12.57
C PHE A 286 -38.68 0.27 12.00
#